data_AF-A0A9E5IGN8-F1
#
_entry.id   AF-A0A9E5IGN8-F1
#
_cell.length_a   1.000
_cell.length_b   1.000
_cell.length_c   1.000
_cell.angle_alpha   90.00
_cell.angle_beta   90.00
_cell.angle_gamma   90.00
#
_symmetry.space_group_name_H-M   'P 1'
#
loop_
_entity.id
_entity.type
_entity.pdbx_description
1 polymer ?
#
loop_
_entity_poly.entity_id
_entity_poly.type
_entity_poly.pdbx_seq_one_letter_code
_entity_poly.pdbx_strand_id
1 'polypeptide(L)'
;MNRTKVLLTAILTLALMAIFIALGFWQLDRARSLKELQKPYQEKPIVALADIASTKSNLSDLAVNRIVTFTGRYVAEFDAPNQIDKNEKSETWLVGLMEVDGGGAILVVRTYREAEMPKGTVTITGRLLPRQFDDRSEKKEGELSRLDPSIVSSL
;
A
#
# COMPACT_ATOMS: atom_id res chain seq x y z
N MET A 1 -33.95 -33.96 51.57
CA MET A 1 -33.75 -33.46 50.18
C MET A 1 -33.80 -34.65 49.23
N ASN A 2 -34.66 -34.62 48.19
CA ASN A 2 -34.85 -35.78 47.31
C ASN A 2 -33.59 -36.07 46.50
N ARG A 3 -33.08 -37.32 46.55
CA ARG A 3 -31.85 -37.77 45.86
C ARG A 3 -31.85 -37.40 44.36
N THR A 4 -33.01 -37.47 43.71
CA THR A 4 -33.21 -37.08 42.30
C THR A 4 -32.96 -35.59 42.06
N LYS A 5 -33.36 -34.71 42.99
CA LYS A 5 -33.14 -33.26 42.87
C LYS A 5 -31.64 -32.93 42.97
N VAL A 6 -30.93 -33.60 43.87
CA VAL A 6 -29.46 -33.43 44.05
C VAL A 6 -28.68 -33.88 42.82
N LEU A 7 -29.08 -35.00 42.21
CA LEU A 7 -28.48 -35.49 40.96
C LEU A 7 -28.69 -34.50 39.80
N LEU A 8 -29.91 -34.00 39.63
CA LEU A 8 -30.25 -33.00 38.61
C LEU A 8 -29.45 -31.71 38.77
N THR A 9 -29.33 -31.19 40.00
CA THR A 9 -28.53 -29.98 40.27
C THR A 9 -27.05 -30.19 40.00
N ALA A 10 -26.51 -31.37 40.29
CA ALA A 10 -25.11 -31.70 40.03
C ALA A 10 -24.82 -31.73 38.52
N ILE A 11 -25.69 -32.38 37.74
CA ILE A 11 -25.57 -32.42 36.28
C ILE A 11 -25.66 -31.01 35.68
N LEU A 12 -26.62 -30.22 36.12
CA LEU A 12 -26.78 -28.84 35.62
C LEU A 12 -25.55 -27.98 35.93
N THR A 13 -24.97 -28.13 37.12
CA THR A 13 -23.77 -27.40 37.52
C THR A 13 -22.57 -27.81 36.67
N LEU A 14 -22.39 -29.10 36.40
CA LEU A 14 -21.31 -29.60 35.52
C LEU A 14 -21.49 -29.12 34.07
N ALA A 15 -22.72 -29.13 33.56
CA ALA A 15 -23.02 -28.60 32.23
C ALA A 15 -22.68 -27.11 32.13
N LEU A 16 -23.05 -26.32 33.15
CA LEU A 16 -22.74 -24.90 33.21
C LEU A 16 -21.23 -24.65 33.26
N MET A 17 -20.50 -25.42 34.07
CA MET A 17 -19.03 -25.35 34.12
C MET A 17 -18.40 -25.65 32.76
N ALA A 18 -18.86 -26.70 32.06
CA ALA A 18 -18.35 -27.04 30.74
C ALA A 18 -18.59 -25.92 29.71
N ILE A 19 -19.76 -25.28 29.76
CA ILE A 19 -20.09 -24.13 28.91
C ILE A 19 -19.14 -22.95 29.18
N PHE A 20 -18.90 -22.60 30.44
CA PHE A 20 -17.99 -21.51 30.79
C PHE A 20 -16.54 -21.80 30.34
N ILE A 21 -16.09 -23.04 30.47
CA ILE A 21 -14.74 -23.44 30.00
C ILE A 21 -14.65 -23.32 28.48
N ALA A 22 -15.65 -23.80 27.74
CA ALA A 22 -15.70 -23.70 26.28
C ALA A 22 -15.71 -22.24 25.81
N LEU A 23 -16.52 -21.38 26.46
CA LEU A 23 -16.54 -19.95 26.20
C LEU A 23 -15.21 -19.28 26.54
N GLY A 24 -14.55 -19.68 27.64
CA GLY A 24 -13.23 -19.18 28.00
C GLY A 24 -12.18 -19.49 26.94
N PHE A 25 -12.16 -20.72 26.42
CA PHE A 25 -11.27 -21.08 25.30
C PHE A 25 -11.60 -20.29 24.04
N TRP A 26 -12.88 -20.13 23.71
CA TRP A 26 -13.32 -19.33 22.57
C TRP A 26 -12.89 -17.86 22.69
N GLN A 27 -13.03 -17.26 23.88
CA GLN A 27 -12.59 -15.89 24.14
C GLN A 27 -11.07 -15.76 24.00
N LEU A 28 -10.29 -16.72 24.52
CA LEU A 28 -8.83 -16.72 24.37
C LEU A 28 -8.40 -16.83 22.90
N ASP A 29 -9.07 -17.69 22.13
CA ASP A 29 -8.82 -17.83 20.68
C ASP A 29 -9.12 -16.53 19.92
N ARG A 30 -10.28 -15.91 20.22
CA ARG A 30 -10.66 -14.64 19.61
C ARG A 30 -9.70 -13.51 19.98
N ALA A 31 -9.24 -13.48 21.23
CA ALA A 31 -8.26 -12.51 21.70
C ALA A 31 -6.89 -12.67 21.01
N ARG A 32 -6.43 -13.91 20.79
CA ARG A 32 -5.20 -14.18 20.01
C ARG A 32 -5.34 -13.70 18.57
N SER A 33 -6.45 -14.06 17.94
CA SER A 33 -6.73 -13.66 16.56
C SER A 33 -6.80 -12.13 16.40
N LEU A 34 -7.35 -11.40 17.38
CA LEU A 34 -7.33 -9.93 17.37
C LEU A 34 -5.90 -9.37 17.53
N LYS A 35 -5.07 -9.95 18.40
CA LYS A 35 -3.66 -9.55 18.54
C LYS A 35 -2.86 -9.76 17.25
N GLU A 36 -3.15 -10.81 16.49
CA GLU A 36 -2.49 -11.04 15.20
C GLU A 36 -2.85 -9.98 14.17
N LEU A 37 -4.11 -9.57 14.09
CA LEU A 37 -4.56 -8.49 13.22
C LEU A 37 -4.01 -7.11 13.65
N GLN A 38 -3.73 -6.93 14.94
CA GLN A 38 -3.13 -5.71 15.49
C GLN A 38 -1.61 -5.64 15.37
N LYS A 39 -0.94 -6.68 14.84
CA LYS A 39 0.50 -6.60 14.60
C LYS A 39 0.76 -5.41 13.67
N PRO A 40 1.64 -4.46 14.04
CA PRO A 40 2.00 -3.36 13.17
C PRO A 40 2.45 -3.93 11.84
N TYR A 41 1.87 -3.45 10.73
CA TYR A 41 2.39 -3.77 9.41
C TYR A 41 3.85 -3.30 9.38
N GLN A 42 4.78 -4.26 9.35
CA GLN A 42 6.20 -3.94 9.28
C GLN A 42 6.47 -3.45 7.87
N GLU A 43 6.76 -2.15 7.73
CA GLU A 43 7.19 -1.61 6.45
C GLU A 43 8.47 -2.33 6.03
N LYS A 44 8.44 -2.91 4.83
CA LYS A 44 9.63 -3.52 4.24
C LYS A 44 10.72 -2.45 4.11
N PRO A 45 12.00 -2.82 4.29
CA PRO A 45 13.10 -1.86 4.18
C PRO A 45 13.09 -1.18 2.81
N ILE A 46 13.57 0.07 2.79
CA ILE A 46 13.83 0.85 1.58
C ILE A 46 14.87 0.10 0.75
N VAL A 47 14.64 -0.02 -0.55
CA VAL A 47 15.54 -0.73 -1.49
C VAL A 47 15.88 0.19 -2.65
N ALA A 48 17.06 0.02 -3.26
CA ALA A 48 17.39 0.74 -4.47
C ALA A 48 16.46 0.32 -5.62
N LEU A 49 15.99 1.28 -6.42
CA LEU A 49 15.11 0.97 -7.55
C LEU A 49 15.75 -0.06 -8.51
N ALA A 50 17.06 0.05 -8.73
CA ALA A 50 17.83 -0.83 -9.61
C ALA A 50 17.86 -2.30 -9.15
N ASP A 51 17.64 -2.59 -7.86
CA ASP A 51 17.66 -3.96 -7.34
C ASP A 51 16.36 -4.71 -7.64
N ILE A 52 15.28 -4.00 -7.91
CA ILE A 52 13.92 -4.57 -8.03
C ILE A 52 13.23 -4.25 -9.35
N ALA A 53 13.81 -3.38 -10.17
CA ALA A 53 13.30 -3.00 -11.48
C ALA A 53 14.44 -2.94 -12.49
N SER A 54 14.18 -3.42 -13.71
CA SER A 54 15.13 -3.34 -14.82
C SER A 54 14.47 -2.73 -16.05
N THR A 55 15.25 -1.98 -16.83
CA THR A 55 14.76 -1.34 -18.05
C THR A 55 14.27 -2.41 -19.04
N LYS A 56 13.16 -2.13 -19.75
CA LYS A 56 12.56 -3.01 -20.77
C LYS A 56 11.96 -4.33 -20.25
N SER A 57 11.95 -4.54 -18.93
CA SER A 57 11.21 -5.64 -18.30
C SER A 57 9.95 -5.12 -17.62
N ASN A 58 8.91 -5.95 -17.55
CA ASN A 58 7.78 -5.64 -16.67
C ASN A 58 8.25 -5.63 -15.21
N LEU A 59 7.64 -4.76 -14.42
CA LEU A 59 7.89 -4.70 -13.00
C LEU A 59 7.51 -6.03 -12.34
N SER A 60 8.39 -6.59 -11.51
CA SER A 60 8.08 -7.79 -10.72
C SER A 60 6.96 -7.49 -9.73
N ASP A 61 6.07 -8.45 -9.48
CA ASP A 61 5.04 -8.34 -8.43
C ASP A 61 5.64 -8.06 -7.04
N LEU A 62 6.88 -8.49 -6.80
CA LEU A 62 7.61 -8.24 -5.54
C LEU A 62 8.08 -6.79 -5.38
N ALA A 63 8.13 -6.03 -6.47
CA ALA A 63 8.54 -4.63 -6.50
C ALA A 63 7.36 -3.66 -6.30
N VAL A 64 6.13 -4.10 -6.60
CA VAL A 64 4.91 -3.31 -6.38
C VAL A 64 4.74 -2.98 -4.89
N ASN A 65 4.31 -1.75 -4.60
CA ASN A 65 4.09 -1.22 -3.26
C ASN A 65 5.34 -1.17 -2.36
N ARG A 66 6.55 -1.32 -2.93
CA ARG A 66 7.81 -1.13 -2.20
C ARG A 66 8.16 0.35 -2.09
N ILE A 67 8.79 0.73 -0.98
CA ILE A 67 9.46 2.02 -0.88
C ILE A 67 10.84 1.85 -1.51
N VAL A 68 11.11 2.69 -2.51
CA VAL A 68 12.35 2.66 -3.28
C VAL A 68 13.08 3.98 -3.17
N THR A 69 14.40 3.91 -3.30
CA THR A 69 15.27 5.08 -3.40
C THR A 69 16.11 5.03 -4.68
N PHE A 70 16.28 6.17 -5.34
CA PHE A 70 17.09 6.31 -6.54
C PHE A 70 17.46 7.77 -6.77
N THR A 71 18.45 7.97 -7.64
CA THR A 71 18.96 9.30 -8.01
C THR A 71 18.78 9.50 -9.51
N GLY A 72 18.61 10.75 -9.95
CA GLY A 72 18.42 11.05 -11.36
C GLY A 72 18.01 12.49 -11.61
N ARG A 73 17.55 12.80 -12.82
CA ARG A 73 17.16 14.16 -13.24
C ARG A 73 15.82 14.18 -13.95
N TYR A 74 15.00 15.18 -13.63
CA TYR A 74 13.75 15.42 -14.35
C TYR A 74 14.01 15.99 -15.74
N VAL A 75 13.33 15.44 -16.74
CA VAL A 75 13.48 15.83 -18.16
C VAL A 75 12.20 16.36 -18.79
N ALA A 76 11.04 16.02 -18.22
CA ALA A 76 9.74 16.52 -18.65
C ALA A 76 8.75 16.50 -17.48
N GLU A 77 7.65 17.23 -17.64
CA GLU A 77 6.54 17.29 -16.69
C GLU A 77 5.22 17.18 -17.45
N PHE A 78 4.25 16.52 -16.82
CA PHE A 78 2.94 16.25 -17.37
C PHE A 78 1.86 16.41 -16.30
N ASP A 79 0.66 16.76 -16.73
CA ASP A 79 -0.52 16.73 -15.88
C ASP A 79 -1.23 15.38 -16.01
N ALA A 80 -1.54 14.74 -14.90
CA ALA A 80 -2.35 13.52 -14.87
C ALA A 80 -3.72 13.86 -14.26
N PRO A 81 -4.73 14.20 -15.07
CA PRO A 81 -6.06 14.55 -14.57
C PRO A 81 -6.84 13.33 -14.05
N ASN A 82 -7.85 13.61 -13.23
CA ASN A 82 -8.82 12.64 -12.69
C ASN A 82 -8.21 11.44 -11.94
N GLN A 83 -7.05 11.64 -11.30
CA GLN A 83 -6.41 10.62 -10.50
C GLN A 83 -7.11 10.53 -9.15
N ILE A 84 -7.35 9.30 -8.71
CA ILE A 84 -8.08 9.03 -7.47
C ILE A 84 -7.08 8.80 -6.34
N ASP A 85 -7.18 9.60 -5.29
CA ASP A 85 -6.37 9.43 -4.08
C ASP A 85 -6.91 8.30 -3.18
N LYS A 86 -6.26 8.08 -2.03
CA LYS A 86 -6.68 7.07 -1.05
C LYS A 86 -8.04 7.36 -0.39
N ASN A 87 -8.55 8.59 -0.52
CA ASN A 87 -9.82 9.05 0.04
C ASN A 87 -10.91 9.16 -1.04
N GLU A 88 -10.72 8.53 -2.20
CA GLU A 88 -11.64 8.54 -3.34
C GLU A 88 -11.84 9.93 -3.98
N LYS A 89 -10.95 10.88 -3.69
CA LYS A 89 -10.99 12.21 -4.27
C LYS A 89 -10.29 12.23 -5.62
N SER A 90 -10.98 12.75 -6.62
CA SER A 90 -10.44 12.98 -7.97
C SER A 90 -9.68 14.30 -8.00
N GLU A 91 -8.41 14.26 -8.39
CA GLU A 91 -7.54 15.44 -8.53
C GLU A 91 -6.62 15.31 -9.75
N THR A 92 -6.08 16.43 -10.21
CA THR A 92 -4.99 16.45 -11.20
C THR A 92 -3.66 16.36 -10.47
N TRP A 93 -2.85 15.36 -10.83
CA TRP A 93 -1.51 15.17 -10.27
C TRP A 93 -0.45 15.71 -11.21
N LEU A 94 0.57 16.35 -10.66
CA LEU A 94 1.75 16.76 -11.41
C LEU A 94 2.72 15.59 -11.50
N VAL A 95 3.16 15.21 -12.69
CA VAL A 95 3.98 14.02 -12.90
C VAL A 95 5.24 14.37 -13.66
N GLY A 96 6.39 14.19 -13.01
CA GLY A 96 7.69 14.36 -13.63
C GLY A 96 8.18 13.08 -14.28
N LEU A 97 8.67 13.16 -15.52
CA LEU A 97 9.49 12.11 -16.11
C LEU A 97 10.94 12.29 -15.67
N MET A 98 11.46 11.28 -14.98
CA MET A 98 12.80 11.31 -14.39
C MET A 98 13.68 10.24 -15.04
N GLU A 99 14.81 10.66 -15.59
CA GLU A 99 15.89 9.77 -16.02
C GLU A 99 16.69 9.33 -14.80
N VAL A 100 16.85 8.02 -14.62
CA VAL A 100 17.49 7.43 -13.44
C VAL A 100 18.97 7.18 -13.70
N ASP A 101 19.80 7.44 -12.70
CA ASP A 101 21.22 7.09 -12.72
C ASP A 101 21.36 5.55 -12.78
N GLY A 102 21.79 5.03 -13.93
CA GLY A 102 21.75 3.58 -14.24
C GLY A 102 20.94 3.24 -15.49
N GLY A 103 20.21 4.21 -16.04
CA GLY A 103 19.52 4.11 -17.32
C GLY A 103 18.02 3.84 -17.21
N GLY A 104 17.29 4.28 -18.23
CA GLY A 104 15.83 4.27 -18.25
C GLY A 104 15.21 5.51 -17.61
N ALA A 105 13.89 5.59 -17.67
CA ALA A 105 13.12 6.69 -17.11
C ALA A 105 11.91 6.16 -16.35
N ILE A 106 11.48 6.89 -15.33
CA ILE A 106 10.32 6.56 -14.51
C ILE A 106 9.46 7.79 -14.29
N LEU A 107 8.14 7.57 -14.21
CA LEU A 107 7.18 8.61 -13.83
C LEU A 107 7.19 8.76 -12.32
N VAL A 108 7.39 9.99 -11.85
CA VAL A 108 7.34 10.36 -10.44
C VAL A 108 6.18 11.32 -10.24
N VAL A 109 5.18 10.86 -9.50
CA VAL A 109 4.08 11.69 -9.04
C VAL A 109 4.62 12.67 -8.01
N ARG A 110 4.53 13.95 -8.36
CA ARG A 110 4.87 15.10 -7.54
C ARG A 110 3.60 15.64 -6.88
N THR A 111 3.78 16.49 -5.87
CA THR A 111 2.69 17.07 -5.08
C THR A 111 1.70 17.87 -5.93
N TYR A 112 0.51 18.12 -5.37
CA TYR A 112 -0.68 18.77 -5.95
C TYR A 112 -0.54 20.30 -6.12
N ARG A 113 0.67 20.85 -6.01
CA ARG A 113 0.94 22.29 -6.09
C ARG A 113 2.05 22.52 -7.09
N GLU A 114 1.95 23.60 -7.86
CA GLU A 114 2.93 24.08 -8.85
C GLU A 114 4.30 24.37 -8.18
N ALA A 115 4.99 23.32 -7.75
CA ALA A 115 6.33 23.40 -7.22
C ALA A 115 7.29 23.33 -8.40
N GLU A 116 8.17 24.33 -8.50
CA GLU A 116 9.18 24.38 -9.56
C GLU A 116 9.94 23.04 -9.65
N MET A 117 10.17 22.56 -10.87
CA MET A 117 10.88 21.32 -11.10
C MET A 117 12.30 21.41 -10.53
N PRO A 118 12.74 20.43 -9.71
CA PRO A 118 14.09 20.44 -9.18
C PRO A 118 15.12 20.44 -10.30
N LYS A 119 16.08 21.35 -10.22
CA LYS A 119 17.16 21.47 -11.20
C LYS A 119 18.32 20.56 -10.81
N GLY A 120 18.86 19.86 -11.80
CA GLY A 120 20.01 18.97 -11.62
C GLY A 120 19.63 17.59 -11.08
N THR A 121 20.62 16.90 -10.52
CA THR A 121 20.47 15.54 -10.01
C THR A 121 19.86 15.57 -8.61
N VAL A 122 18.79 14.82 -8.40
CA VAL A 122 18.08 14.71 -7.12
C VAL A 122 17.90 13.25 -6.71
N THR A 123 17.86 13.02 -5.40
CA THR A 123 17.56 11.70 -4.83
C THR A 123 16.11 11.67 -4.41
N ILE A 124 15.36 10.69 -4.90
CA ILE A 124 13.95 10.50 -4.61
C ILE A 124 13.77 9.24 -3.78
N THR A 125 12.95 9.35 -2.74
CA THR A 125 12.43 8.20 -2.00
C THR A 125 10.91 8.22 -2.12
N GLY A 126 10.31 7.11 -2.55
CA GLY A 126 8.88 7.06 -2.79
C GLY A 126 8.36 5.64 -2.90
N ARG A 127 7.03 5.50 -2.97
CA ARG A 127 6.38 4.19 -3.11
C ARG A 127 6.11 3.90 -4.59
N LEU A 128 6.57 2.74 -5.03
CA LEU A 128 6.32 2.25 -6.38
C LEU A 128 4.89 1.71 -6.49
N LEU A 129 4.09 2.32 -7.35
CA LEU A 129 2.72 1.94 -7.62
C LEU A 129 2.62 0.94 -8.78
N PRO A 130 1.60 0.07 -8.76
CA PRO A 130 1.31 -0.77 -9.90
C PRO A 130 0.84 0.08 -11.10
N ARG A 131 0.92 -0.51 -12.29
CA ARG A 131 0.29 0.06 -13.49
C ARG A 131 -1.22 0.22 -13.29
N GLN A 132 -1.76 1.32 -13.82
CA GLN A 132 -3.18 1.46 -14.02
C GLN A 132 -3.62 0.67 -15.27
N PHE A 133 -4.86 0.20 -15.27
CA PHE A 133 -5.42 -0.55 -16.41
C PHE A 133 -6.31 0.33 -17.29
N ASP A 134 -7.05 1.25 -16.68
CA ASP A 134 -8.00 2.13 -17.35
C ASP A 134 -7.44 3.54 -17.54
N ASP A 135 -7.84 4.19 -18.64
CA ASP A 135 -7.62 5.62 -18.86
C ASP A 135 -8.56 6.44 -17.95
N ARG A 136 -8.00 7.43 -17.25
CA ARG A 136 -8.70 8.36 -16.34
C ARG A 136 -9.16 9.64 -17.04
N SER A 137 -8.61 9.94 -18.22
CA SER A 137 -9.00 11.09 -19.03
C SER A 137 -8.85 10.81 -20.52
N GLU A 138 -9.31 11.75 -21.34
CA GLU A 138 -8.99 11.79 -22.76
C GLU A 138 -7.49 12.04 -22.97
N LYS A 139 -6.95 11.54 -24.08
CA LYS A 139 -5.55 11.74 -24.44
C LYS A 139 -5.37 13.14 -25.03
N LYS A 140 -4.61 13.98 -24.34
CA LYS A 140 -4.24 15.33 -24.78
C LYS A 140 -2.73 15.51 -24.67
N GLU A 141 -2.18 16.40 -25.49
CA GLU A 141 -0.75 16.72 -25.43
C GLU A 141 -0.42 17.38 -24.09
N GLY A 142 0.66 16.93 -23.44
CA GLY A 142 1.04 17.38 -22.10
C GLY A 142 0.27 16.71 -20.95
N GLU A 143 -0.75 15.89 -21.25
CA GLU A 143 -1.54 15.18 -20.24
C GLU A 143 -1.30 13.66 -20.29
N LEU A 144 -1.28 13.03 -19.12
CA LEU A 144 -1.25 11.57 -18.95
C LEU A 144 -2.65 11.06 -18.62
N SER A 145 -3.29 10.40 -19.58
CA SER A 145 -4.57 9.72 -19.35
C SER A 145 -4.46 8.59 -18.34
N ARG A 146 -3.27 7.99 -18.22
CA ARG A 146 -3.02 6.84 -17.36
C ARG A 146 -1.60 6.86 -16.84
N LEU A 147 -1.45 6.42 -15.59
CA LEU A 147 -0.15 6.19 -14.98
C LEU A 147 0.19 4.70 -15.02
N ASP A 148 1.12 4.35 -15.90
CA ASP A 148 1.83 3.07 -15.88
C ASP A 148 2.88 3.09 -14.72
N PRO A 149 3.73 2.06 -14.49
CA PRO A 149 4.49 1.95 -13.24
C PRO A 149 5.18 3.26 -12.84
N SER A 150 4.73 3.82 -11.71
CA SER A 150 5.03 5.19 -11.29
C SER A 150 5.33 5.22 -9.81
N ILE A 151 6.08 6.23 -9.37
CA ILE A 151 6.46 6.40 -7.97
C ILE A 151 5.71 7.58 -7.38
N VAL A 152 5.05 7.38 -6.25
CA VAL A 152 4.55 8.48 -5.43
C VAL A 152 5.64 8.86 -4.44
N SER A 153 6.23 10.03 -4.65
CA SER A 153 7.23 10.59 -3.75
C SER A 153 6.56 11.50 -2.72
N SER A 154 7.00 11.40 -1.46
CA SER A 154 6.78 12.47 -0.50
C SER A 154 7.97 13.42 -0.61
N LEU A 155 7.80 14.52 -1.34
CA LEU A 155 8.73 15.65 -1.30
C LEU A 155 8.52 16.44 0.00
#